data_AF-A0A432QSR9-F1
#
_entry.id   AF-A0A432QSR9-F1
#
_cell.length_a   1.000
_cell.length_b   1.000
_cell.length_c   1.000
_cell.angle_alpha   90.00
_cell.angle_beta   90.00
_cell.angle_gamma   90.00
#
_symmetry.space_group_name_H-M   'P 1'
#
loop_
_entity.id
_entity.type
_entity.pdbx_description
1 polymer ?
#
loop_
_entity_poly.entity_id
_entity_poly.type
_entity_poly.pdbx_seq_one_letter_code
_entity_poly.pdbx_strand_id
1 'polypeptide(L)'
;MKRAFVFELNHLTEEQEIILGYLTYHAGRLWNQANYLIKNKLAKPFYPDLYNKLKDTSIHLRSLQSRSAQIVLDELSRGWINFFNFLENPEKFKKKGINIVRPPKYVNPENPHRVVTWDKTGFRIEGSRIRLSLSRSLKKHLLEKF
;
A
#
# COMPACT_ATOMS: atom_id res chain seq x y z
N MET A 1 16.23 19.30 -3.10
CA MET A 1 15.98 18.99 -1.67
C MET A 1 14.55 18.47 -1.54
N LYS A 2 14.33 17.23 -1.06
CA LYS A 2 12.98 16.74 -0.75
C LYS A 2 12.59 17.30 0.63
N ARG A 3 11.49 18.06 0.71
CA ARG A 3 10.95 18.57 1.96
C ARG A 3 9.74 17.72 2.34
N ALA A 4 9.67 17.28 3.58
CA ALA A 4 8.56 16.51 4.13
C ALA A 4 7.98 17.27 5.32
N PHE A 5 6.65 17.36 5.37
CA PHE A 5 5.92 17.86 6.52
C PHE A 5 5.13 16.69 7.10
N VAL A 6 5.18 16.54 8.42
CA VAL A 6 4.44 15.52 9.15
C VAL A 6 3.44 16.24 10.03
N PHE A 7 2.17 15.86 9.91
CA PHE A 7 1.08 16.38 10.72
C PHE A 7 0.51 15.23 11.52
N GLU A 8 0.29 15.47 12.81
CA GLU A 8 -0.52 14.60 13.64
C GLU A 8 -1.99 15.01 13.50
N LEU A 9 -2.88 14.04 13.30
CA LEU A 9 -4.31 14.30 13.10
C LEU A 9 -5.03 14.13 14.44
N ASN A 10 -5.00 15.16 15.30
CA ASN A 10 -5.49 15.09 16.69
C ASN A 10 -7.00 15.38 16.86
N HIS A 11 -7.69 15.80 15.80
CA HIS A 11 -9.10 16.20 15.85
C HIS A 11 -9.87 15.62 14.66
N LEU A 12 -9.78 14.30 14.48
CA LEU A 12 -10.58 13.61 13.48
C LEU A 12 -12.01 13.43 13.99
N THR A 13 -12.98 13.52 13.09
CA THR A 13 -14.33 13.04 13.40
C THR A 13 -14.32 11.51 13.44
N GLU A 14 -15.26 10.91 14.18
CA GLU A 14 -15.43 9.44 14.22
C GLU A 14 -15.52 8.84 12.81
N GLU A 15 -16.24 9.50 11.90
CA GLU A 15 -16.33 9.09 10.49
C GLU A 15 -14.95 9.06 9.80
N GLN A 16 -14.12 10.08 10.02
CA GLN A 16 -12.78 10.15 9.44
C GLN A 16 -11.86 9.07 10.00
N GLU A 17 -11.94 8.79 11.31
CA GLU A 17 -11.20 7.70 11.94
C GLU A 17 -11.60 6.34 11.36
N ILE A 18 -12.90 6.08 11.22
CA ILE A 18 -13.43 4.87 10.59
C ILE A 18 -12.92 4.74 9.16
N ILE A 19 -12.97 5.82 8.36
CA ILE A 19 -12.50 5.80 6.96
C ILE A 19 -10.99 5.54 6.89
N LEU A 20 -10.18 6.21 7.71
CA LEU A 20 -8.73 6.01 7.72
C LEU A 20 -8.34 4.61 8.23
N GLY A 21 -9.04 4.12 9.26
CA GLY A 21 -8.92 2.75 9.75
C GLY A 21 -9.23 1.72 8.67
N TYR A 22 -10.34 1.90 7.95
CA TYR A 22 -10.74 1.07 6.82
C TYR A 22 -9.65 1.04 5.73
N LEU A 23 -9.18 2.22 5.30
CA LEU A 23 -8.17 2.32 4.24
C LEU A 23 -6.85 1.63 4.64
N THR A 24 -6.36 1.89 5.85
CA THR A 24 -5.10 1.32 6.35
C THR A 24 -5.19 -0.19 6.56
N TYR A 25 -6.33 -0.69 7.05
CA TYR A 25 -6.63 -2.13 7.15
C TYR A 25 -6.61 -2.82 5.77
N HIS A 26 -7.34 -2.25 4.80
CA HIS A 26 -7.39 -2.83 3.45
C HIS A 26 -6.03 -2.81 2.75
N ALA A 27 -5.19 -1.80 3.01
CA ALA A 27 -3.82 -1.77 2.50
C ALA A 27 -2.92 -2.88 3.07
N GLY A 28 -2.95 -3.14 4.38
CA GLY A 28 -2.15 -4.23 4.95
C GLY A 28 -2.65 -5.61 4.54
N ARG A 29 -3.97 -5.79 4.39
CA ARG A 29 -4.54 -7.03 3.84
C ARG A 29 -4.16 -7.25 2.37
N LEU A 30 -4.21 -6.21 1.54
CA LEU A 30 -3.77 -6.26 0.15
C LEU A 30 -2.28 -6.63 0.05
N TRP A 31 -1.44 -6.01 0.89
CA TRP A 31 -0.02 -6.36 1.00
C TRP A 31 0.17 -7.85 1.28
N ASN A 32 -0.55 -8.40 2.25
CA ASN A 32 -0.45 -9.81 2.61
C ASN A 32 -0.90 -10.75 1.48
N GLN A 33 -2.02 -10.44 0.82
CA GLN A 33 -2.48 -11.21 -0.34
C GLN A 33 -1.45 -11.23 -1.47
N ALA A 34 -0.93 -10.06 -1.83
CA ALA A 34 0.07 -9.96 -2.89
C ALA A 34 1.40 -10.64 -2.49
N ASN A 35 1.81 -10.52 -1.23
CA ASN A 35 3.03 -11.15 -0.72
C ASN A 35 2.92 -12.68 -0.73
N TYR A 36 1.73 -13.21 -0.41
CA TYR A 36 1.45 -14.64 -0.55
C TYR A 36 1.65 -15.12 -1.99
N LEU A 37 1.15 -14.38 -2.99
CA LEU A 37 1.31 -14.77 -4.39
C LEU A 37 2.79 -14.87 -4.79
N ILE A 38 3.62 -13.90 -4.41
CA ILE A 38 5.05 -13.90 -4.74
C ILE A 38 5.77 -15.04 -4.00
N LYS A 39 5.54 -15.19 -2.68
CA LYS A 39 6.19 -16.22 -1.87
C LYS A 39 5.91 -17.64 -2.36
N ASN A 40 4.70 -17.89 -2.84
CA ASN A 40 4.29 -19.18 -3.37
C ASN A 40 4.54 -19.33 -4.88
N LYS A 41 5.30 -18.40 -5.50
CA LYS A 41 5.63 -18.42 -6.94
C LYS A 41 4.39 -18.41 -7.86
N LEU A 42 3.28 -17.89 -7.37
CA LEU A 42 2.01 -17.75 -8.12
C LEU A 42 1.96 -16.44 -8.92
N ALA A 43 2.87 -15.50 -8.63
CA ALA A 43 3.03 -14.23 -9.33
C ALA A 43 4.50 -13.82 -9.38
N LYS A 44 4.85 -13.04 -10.40
CA LYS A 44 6.14 -12.35 -10.46
C LYS A 44 6.14 -11.17 -9.49
N PRO A 45 7.31 -10.75 -8.97
CA PRO A 45 7.45 -9.56 -8.11
C PRO A 45 7.33 -8.27 -8.93
N PHE A 46 6.23 -8.12 -9.66
CA PHE A 46 5.96 -7.05 -10.60
C PHE A 46 4.52 -6.56 -10.43
N TYR A 47 4.35 -5.28 -10.10
CA TYR A 47 3.04 -4.78 -9.66
C TYR A 47 1.90 -4.95 -10.69
N PRO A 48 2.11 -4.83 -12.02
CA PRO A 48 1.04 -5.09 -12.99
C PRO A 48 0.59 -6.55 -13.00
N ASP A 49 1.49 -7.51 -12.79
CA ASP A 49 1.13 -8.94 -12.69
C ASP A 49 0.28 -9.18 -11.43
N LEU A 50 0.70 -8.63 -10.29
CA LEU A 50 -0.05 -8.69 -9.03
C LEU A 50 -1.43 -8.04 -9.17
N TYR A 51 -1.50 -6.86 -9.78
CA TYR A 51 -2.75 -6.14 -10.01
C TYR A 51 -3.71 -6.96 -10.87
N ASN A 52 -3.22 -7.51 -11.98
CA ASN A 52 -4.04 -8.32 -12.88
C ASN A 52 -4.57 -9.59 -12.22
N LYS A 53 -3.80 -10.22 -11.31
CA LYS A 53 -4.25 -11.40 -10.56
C LYS A 53 -5.26 -11.07 -9.46
N LEU A 54 -5.25 -9.85 -8.93
CA LEU A 54 -6.04 -9.46 -7.77
C LEU A 54 -7.26 -8.58 -8.11
N LYS A 55 -7.30 -7.93 -9.28
CA LYS A 55 -8.34 -6.93 -9.62
C LYS A 55 -9.78 -7.48 -9.51
N ASP A 56 -9.97 -8.74 -9.90
CA ASP A 56 -11.29 -9.35 -9.97
C ASP A 56 -11.67 -10.07 -8.67
N THR A 57 -10.70 -10.54 -7.89
CA THR A 57 -10.93 -11.37 -6.70
C THR A 57 -10.72 -10.65 -5.38
N SER A 58 -9.82 -9.67 -5.31
CA SER A 58 -9.48 -8.99 -4.06
C SER A 58 -10.43 -7.84 -3.74
N ILE A 59 -11.23 -8.03 -2.69
CA ILE A 59 -11.99 -6.93 -2.09
C ILE A 59 -11.05 -5.81 -1.61
N HIS A 60 -9.87 -6.17 -1.11
CA HIS A 60 -8.92 -5.22 -0.53
C HIS A 60 -8.32 -4.30 -1.59
N LEU A 61 -8.07 -4.80 -2.80
CA LEU A 61 -7.68 -3.97 -3.93
C LEU A 61 -8.77 -2.96 -4.31
N ARG A 62 -10.03 -3.40 -4.38
CA ARG A 62 -11.17 -2.56 -4.79
C ARG A 62 -11.61 -1.57 -3.71
N SER A 63 -11.32 -1.85 -2.44
CA SER A 63 -11.57 -0.96 -1.31
C SER A 63 -10.68 0.29 -1.32
N LEU A 64 -9.52 0.23 -1.97
CA LEU A 64 -8.60 1.35 -2.09
C LEU A 64 -8.81 2.13 -3.39
N GLN A 65 -8.42 3.41 -3.38
CA GLN A 65 -8.31 4.17 -4.62
C GLN A 65 -7.27 3.50 -5.53
N SER A 66 -7.56 3.39 -6.84
CA SER A 66 -6.79 2.53 -7.76
C SER A 66 -5.29 2.81 -7.73
N ARG A 67 -4.88 4.08 -7.72
CA ARG A 67 -3.46 4.45 -7.66
C ARG A 67 -2.82 4.10 -6.33
N SER A 68 -3.52 4.32 -5.22
CA SER A 68 -3.09 3.94 -3.87
C SER A 68 -2.88 2.43 -3.77
N ALA A 69 -3.81 1.63 -4.32
CA ALA A 69 -3.67 0.17 -4.39
C ALA A 69 -2.43 -0.25 -5.19
N GLN A 70 -2.22 0.36 -6.36
CA GLN A 70 -1.02 0.10 -7.18
C GLN A 70 0.27 0.46 -6.43
N ILE A 71 0.29 1.56 -5.68
CA ILE A 71 1.46 1.96 -4.88
C ILE A 71 1.79 0.89 -3.82
N VAL A 72 0.78 0.33 -3.13
CA VAL A 72 1.00 -0.78 -2.18
C VAL A 72 1.64 -1.99 -2.87
N LEU A 73 1.14 -2.39 -4.05
CA LEU A 73 1.67 -3.53 -4.81
C LEU A 73 3.09 -3.26 -5.35
N ASP A 74 3.35 -2.03 -5.76
CA ASP A 74 4.64 -1.58 -6.29
C ASP A 74 5.70 -1.45 -5.19
N GLU A 75 5.34 -0.97 -4.00
CA GLU A 75 6.20 -1.04 -2.81
C GLU A 75 6.62 -2.47 -2.47
N LEU A 76 5.67 -3.40 -2.47
CA LEU A 76 5.95 -4.81 -2.23
C LEU A 76 6.88 -5.38 -3.31
N SER A 77 6.58 -5.08 -4.58
CA SER A 77 7.35 -5.53 -5.74
C SER A 77 8.80 -5.05 -5.67
N ARG A 78 9.03 -3.76 -5.36
CA ARG A 78 10.38 -3.22 -5.12
C ARG A 78 11.11 -3.94 -3.99
N GLY A 79 10.42 -4.26 -2.89
CA GLY A 79 11.00 -5.00 -1.78
C GLY A 79 11.51 -6.38 -2.21
N TRP A 80 10.72 -7.12 -2.98
CA TRP A 80 11.12 -8.41 -3.54
C TRP A 80 12.22 -8.31 -4.59
N ILE A 81 12.13 -7.35 -5.53
CA ILE A 81 13.17 -7.12 -6.53
C ILE A 81 14.50 -6.82 -5.85
N ASN A 82 14.53 -5.97 -4.83
CA ASN A 82 15.75 -5.69 -4.08
C ASN A 82 16.31 -6.92 -3.38
N PHE A 83 15.45 -7.77 -2.82
CA PHE A 83 15.85 -9.03 -2.22
C PHE A 83 16.47 -9.98 -3.24
N PHE A 84 15.83 -10.18 -4.40
CA PHE A 84 16.36 -11.05 -5.46
C PHE A 84 17.66 -10.50 -6.05
N ASN A 85 17.75 -9.19 -6.31
CA ASN A 85 18.98 -8.55 -6.76
C ASN A 85 20.13 -8.73 -5.75
N PHE A 86 19.82 -8.72 -4.45
CA PHE A 86 20.81 -8.99 -3.39
C PHE A 86 21.28 -10.45 -3.40
N LEU A 87 20.38 -11.40 -3.63
CA LEU A 87 20.75 -12.82 -3.79
C LEU A 87 21.62 -13.06 -5.02
N GLU A 88 21.33 -12.37 -6.13
CA GLU A 88 22.10 -12.50 -7.38
C GLU A 88 23.47 -11.82 -7.31
N ASN A 89 23.56 -10.63 -6.70
CA ASN A 89 24.81 -9.87 -6.64
C ASN A 89 24.99 -9.17 -5.29
N PRO A 90 25.36 -9.91 -4.23
CA PRO A 90 25.51 -9.36 -2.89
C PRO A 90 26.65 -8.33 -2.79
N GLU A 91 27.73 -8.50 -3.55
CA GLU A 91 28.90 -7.60 -3.53
C GLU A 91 28.54 -6.17 -3.96
N LYS A 92 27.64 -6.00 -4.93
CA LYS A 92 27.12 -4.68 -5.33
C LYS A 92 26.42 -3.96 -4.17
N PHE A 93 25.77 -4.70 -3.27
CA PHE A 93 25.10 -4.13 -2.10
C PHE A 93 26.08 -3.86 -0.96
N LYS A 94 27.05 -4.76 -0.73
CA LYS A 94 28.13 -4.55 0.25
C LYS A 94 28.95 -3.29 -0.04
N LYS A 95 29.27 -3.01 -1.32
CA LYS A 95 29.93 -1.76 -1.75
C LYS A 95 29.14 -0.49 -1.37
N LYS A 96 27.83 -0.61 -1.15
CA LYS A 96 26.96 0.49 -0.70
C LYS A 96 26.72 0.49 0.82
N GLY A 97 27.47 -0.31 1.58
CA GLY A 97 27.29 -0.47 3.02
C GLY A 97 26.08 -1.33 3.42
N ILE A 98 25.47 -2.06 2.49
CA ILE A 98 24.31 -2.91 2.76
C ILE A 98 24.77 -4.36 2.90
N ASN A 99 24.80 -4.86 4.13
CA ASN A 99 25.28 -6.21 4.44
C ASN A 99 24.20 -7.30 4.27
N ILE A 100 22.93 -6.94 4.41
CA ILE A 100 21.82 -7.89 4.31
C ILE A 100 20.56 -7.21 3.74
N VAL A 101 19.88 -7.88 2.83
CA VAL A 101 18.52 -7.55 2.40
C VAL A 101 17.62 -8.72 2.77
N ARG A 102 16.56 -8.45 3.53
CA ARG A 102 15.59 -9.46 3.95
C ARG A 102 14.36 -9.44 3.02
N PRO A 103 13.71 -10.59 2.79
CA PRO A 103 12.49 -10.61 2.01
C PRO A 103 11.36 -9.85 2.75
N PRO A 104 10.41 -9.24 2.02
CA PRO A 104 9.24 -8.61 2.61
C PRO A 104 8.46 -9.53 3.57
N LYS A 105 8.19 -9.04 4.77
CA LYS A 105 7.36 -9.73 5.78
C LYS A 105 5.87 -9.51 5.52
N TYR A 106 5.05 -10.38 6.08
CA TYR A 106 3.62 -10.13 6.22
C TYR A 106 3.39 -9.05 7.28
N VAL A 107 2.36 -8.23 7.08
CA VAL A 107 1.77 -7.40 8.13
C VAL A 107 1.05 -8.32 9.13
N ASN A 108 1.04 -7.97 10.41
CA ASN A 108 0.32 -8.74 11.44
C ASN A 108 -1.15 -8.97 11.00
N PRO A 109 -1.63 -10.22 10.85
CA PRO A 109 -3.01 -10.50 10.47
C PRO A 109 -4.06 -9.98 11.47
N GLU A 110 -3.72 -9.91 12.76
CA GLU A 110 -4.60 -9.45 13.84
C GLU A 110 -4.78 -7.92 13.81
N ASN A 111 -3.74 -7.20 13.36
CA ASN A 111 -3.75 -5.75 13.23
C ASN A 111 -3.12 -5.34 11.88
N PRO A 112 -3.81 -5.60 10.74
CA PRO A 112 -3.22 -5.51 9.42
C PRO A 112 -3.26 -4.09 8.87
N HIS A 113 -2.85 -3.11 9.67
CA HIS A 113 -2.81 -1.71 9.26
C HIS A 113 -1.47 -1.38 8.58
N ARG A 114 -1.55 -0.66 7.47
CA ARG A 114 -0.39 -0.16 6.73
C ARG A 114 -0.63 1.27 6.24
N VAL A 115 0.45 2.01 6.08
CA VAL A 115 0.46 3.31 5.39
C VAL A 115 -0.24 3.21 4.03
N VAL A 116 -1.10 4.19 3.75
CA VAL A 116 -1.74 4.39 2.45
C VAL A 116 -1.18 5.67 1.84
N THR A 117 -0.75 5.58 0.59
CA THR A 117 -0.09 6.68 -0.10
C THR A 117 -0.95 7.17 -1.27
N TRP A 118 -1.26 8.46 -1.27
CA TRP A 118 -1.83 9.16 -2.42
C TRP A 118 -0.72 9.95 -3.12
N ASP A 119 -0.59 9.76 -4.43
CA ASP A 119 0.25 10.65 -5.23
C ASP A 119 -0.50 11.95 -5.57
N LYS A 120 0.14 12.85 -6.32
CA LYS A 120 -0.43 14.15 -6.72
C LYS A 120 -1.78 14.07 -7.44
N THR A 121 -2.19 12.90 -7.93
CA THR A 121 -3.50 12.68 -8.57
C THR A 121 -4.56 12.20 -7.60
N GLY A 122 -4.12 11.67 -6.44
CA GLY A 122 -4.96 11.04 -5.43
C GLY A 122 -5.43 11.98 -4.31
N PHE A 123 -4.88 13.18 -4.17
CA PHE A 123 -5.32 14.15 -3.17
C PHE A 123 -5.36 15.58 -3.72
N ARG A 124 -6.08 16.46 -3.02
CA ARG A 124 -6.12 17.91 -3.29
C ARG A 124 -6.04 18.68 -1.97
N ILE A 125 -5.47 19.87 -2.03
CA ILE A 125 -5.46 20.81 -0.90
C ILE A 125 -6.52 21.88 -1.22
N GLU A 126 -7.45 22.07 -0.30
CA GLU A 126 -8.56 23.02 -0.41
C GLU A 126 -8.56 23.91 0.83
N GLY A 127 -7.90 25.07 0.73
CA GLY A 127 -7.66 25.94 1.87
C GLY A 127 -6.86 25.21 2.95
N SER A 128 -7.44 25.08 4.14
CA SER A 128 -6.85 24.36 5.29
C SER A 128 -7.15 22.86 5.31
N ARG A 129 -7.81 22.31 4.29
CA ARG A 129 -8.25 20.91 4.26
C ARG A 129 -7.50 20.11 3.21
N ILE A 130 -7.27 18.83 3.51
CA ILE A 130 -6.75 17.85 2.55
C ILE A 130 -7.91 16.93 2.14
N ARG A 131 -8.26 16.94 0.86
CA ARG A 131 -9.26 16.05 0.29
C ARG A 131 -8.58 14.82 -0.31
N LEU A 132 -8.87 13.64 0.23
CA LEU A 132 -8.36 12.37 -0.27
C LEU A 132 -9.35 11.73 -1.26
N SER A 133 -8.83 11.16 -2.33
CA SER A 133 -9.64 10.39 -3.28
C SER A 133 -9.93 9.00 -2.74
N LEU A 134 -11.21 8.63 -2.71
CA LEU A 134 -11.68 7.32 -2.30
C LEU A 134 -12.05 6.44 -3.51
N SER A 135 -12.08 5.12 -3.31
CA SER A 135 -12.56 4.19 -4.33
C SER A 135 -14.07 4.37 -4.59
N ARG A 136 -14.55 3.96 -5.77
CA ARG A 136 -15.99 4.00 -6.08
C ARG A 136 -16.79 3.14 -5.11
N SER A 137 -16.25 1.97 -4.74
CA SER A 137 -16.89 1.05 -3.80
C SER A 137 -17.03 1.67 -2.41
N LEU A 138 -15.97 2.32 -1.91
CA LEU A 138 -15.99 2.95 -0.60
C LEU A 138 -16.95 4.16 -0.59
N LYS A 139 -16.94 4.99 -1.64
CA LYS A 139 -17.90 6.10 -1.75
C LYS A 139 -19.35 5.62 -1.70
N LYS A 140 -19.68 4.56 -2.44
CA LYS A 140 -21.02 3.98 -2.41
C LYS A 140 -21.39 3.48 -1.01
N HIS A 141 -20.49 2.76 -0.34
CA HIS A 141 -20.72 2.28 1.02
C HIS A 141 -20.96 3.41 2.02
N LEU A 142 -20.19 4.50 1.92
CA LEU A 142 -20.36 5.66 2.81
C LEU A 142 -21.72 6.34 2.58
N LEU A 143 -22.12 6.57 1.32
CA LEU A 143 -23.40 7.19 0.97
C LEU A 143 -24.64 6.38 1.38
N GLU A 144 -24.51 5.06 1.53
CA GLU A 144 -25.62 4.19 1.95
C GLU A 144 -25.79 4.17 3.47
N LYS A 145 -24.75 4.54 4.22
CA LYS A 145 -24.68 4.34 5.68
C LYS A 145 -24.69 5.65 6.47
N PHE A 146 -24.34 6.75 5.82
CA PHE A 146 -24.27 8.12 6.36
C PHE A 146 -24.98 9.07 5.41
#